data_AF-A0A7Y3F9R7-F1
#
_entry.id   AF-A0A7Y3F9R7-F1
#
_cell.length_a   1.000
_cell.length_b   1.000
_cell.length_c   1.000
_cell.angle_alpha   90.00
_cell.angle_beta   90.00
_cell.angle_gamma   90.00
#
_symmetry.space_group_name_H-M   'P 1'
#
loop_
_entity.id
_entity.type
_entity.pdbx_description
1 polymer ?
#
loop_
_entity_poly.entity_id
_entity_poly.type
_entity_poly.pdbx_seq_one_letter_code
_entity_poly.pdbx_strand_id
1 'polypeptide(L)' 'MTTLIIEDKIERTLEYYFQKKKQLKDFINKSNNLTADQIIQCGEEMAELEYKITALQIAKEN' A
#
# COMPACT_ATOMS: atom_id res chain seq x y z
N MET A 1 -5.08 -4.18 27.70
CA MET A 1 -3.72 -4.55 27.22
C MET A 1 -3.76 -5.10 25.80
N THR A 2 -4.74 -5.94 25.44
CA THR A 2 -4.90 -6.50 24.08
C THR A 2 -5.10 -5.46 22.98
N THR A 3 -5.84 -4.37 23.25
CA THR A 3 -6.11 -3.28 22.28
C THR A 3 -4.83 -2.58 21.83
N LEU A 4 -3.93 -2.25 22.76
CA LEU A 4 -2.64 -1.59 22.47
C LEU A 4 -1.74 -2.44 21.55
N ILE A 5 -1.78 -3.77 21.67
CA ILE A 5 -0.99 -4.69 20.82
C ILE A 5 -1.58 -4.78 19.40
N ILE A 6 -2.90 -4.63 19.25
CA ILE A 6 -3.58 -4.66 17.95
C ILE A 6 -3.34 -3.35 17.20
N GLU A 7 -3.42 -2.20 17.88
CA GLU A 7 -3.12 -0.88 17.33
C GLU A 7 -1.69 -0.83 16.77
N ASP A 8 -0.71 -1.34 17.52
CA ASP A 8 0.71 -1.43 17.08
C ASP A 8 0.87 -2.30 15.82
N LYS A 9 0.16 -3.43 15.74
CA LYS A 9 0.21 -4.31 14.55
C LYS A 9 -0.40 -3.66 13.32
N ILE A 10 -1.53 -2.96 13.48
CA ILE A 10 -2.19 -2.25 12.38
C ILE A 10 -1.28 -1.12 11.88
N GLU A 11 -0.67 -0.36 12.78
CA GLU A 11 0.25 0.73 12.43
C GLU A 11 1.47 0.25 11.66
N ARG A 12 2.16 -0.79 12.15
CA ARG A 12 3.29 -1.39 11.43
C ARG A 12 2.91 -1.96 10.07
N THR A 13 1.69 -2.50 9.95
CA THR A 13 1.19 -3.03 8.67
C THR A 13 0.86 -1.90 7.69
N LEU A 14 0.30 -0.79 8.18
CA LEU A 14 0.09 0.41 7.38
C LEU A 14 1.41 0.99 6.86
N GLU A 15 2.42 1.11 7.72
CA GLU A 15 3.76 1.56 7.32
C GLU A 15 4.34 0.70 6.19
N TYR A 16 4.22 -0.63 6.31
CA TYR A 16 4.68 -1.55 5.28
C TYR A 16 3.98 -1.31 3.92
N TYR A 17 2.65 -1.20 3.91
CA TYR A 17 1.92 -0.97 2.67
C TYR A 17 2.16 0.43 2.08
N PHE A 18 2.29 1.46 2.92
CA PHE A 18 2.69 2.79 2.45
C PHE A 18 4.09 2.78 1.84
N GLN A 19 5.03 2.05 2.41
CA GLN A 19 6.38 1.89 1.85
C GLN A 19 6.32 1.19 0.49
N LYS A 20 5.55 0.11 0.34
CA LYS A 20 5.35 -0.57 -0.94
C LYS A 20 4.72 0.33 -2.00
N LYS A 21 3.66 1.05 -1.64
CA LYS A 21 3.01 2.05 -2.50
C LYS A 21 4.00 3.10 -2.99
N LYS A 22 4.86 3.60 -2.10
CA LYS A 22 5.92 4.55 -2.45
C LYS A 22 6.92 3.93 -3.43
N GLN A 23 7.39 2.72 -3.16
CA GLN A 23 8.33 2.00 -4.05
C GLN A 23 7.75 1.81 -5.45
N LEU A 24 6.48 1.39 -5.55
CA LEU A 24 5.79 1.22 -6.81
C LEU A 24 5.65 2.54 -7.56
N LYS A 25 5.22 3.61 -6.87
CA LYS A 25 5.13 4.95 -7.47
C LYS A 25 6.49 5.46 -7.95
N ASP A 26 7.54 5.25 -7.16
CA ASP A 26 8.91 5.64 -7.52
C ASP A 26 9.41 4.84 -8.74
N PHE A 27 9.09 3.54 -8.82
CA PHE A 27 9.40 2.71 -10.00
C PHE A 27 8.70 3.25 -11.25
N ILE A 28 7.40 3.54 -11.17
CA ILE A 28 6.63 4.08 -12.31
C ILE A 28 7.23 5.42 -12.76
N ASN A 29 7.45 6.34 -11.83
CA ASN A 29 7.92 7.69 -12.15
C ASN A 29 9.37 7.77 -12.62
N LYS A 30 10.21 6.78 -12.29
CA LYS A 30 11.60 6.70 -12.75
C LYS A 30 11.77 5.95 -14.06
N SER A 31 10.74 5.20 -14.48
CA SER A 31 10.77 4.42 -15.70
C SER A 31 10.41 5.29 -16.91
N ASN A 32 11.24 5.25 -17.96
CA ASN A 32 11.00 6.01 -19.20
C ASN A 32 10.52 5.11 -20.36
N ASN A 33 10.34 3.82 -20.11
CA ASN A 33 10.13 2.81 -21.15
C ASN A 33 9.19 1.67 -20.71
N LEU A 34 8.21 1.97 -19.84
CA LEU A 34 7.19 0.99 -19.48
C LEU A 34 6.33 0.64 -20.68
N THR A 35 6.08 -0.65 -20.87
CA THR A 35 5.08 -1.12 -21.84
C THR A 35 3.67 -0.86 -21.31
N ALA A 36 2.67 -0.91 -22.20
CA ALA A 36 1.28 -0.81 -21.81
C ALA A 36 0.90 -1.89 -20.76
N ASP A 37 1.34 -3.13 -20.95
CA ASP A 37 1.09 -4.23 -20.00
C ASP A 37 1.72 -3.95 -18.63
N GLN A 38 2.93 -3.40 -18.58
CA GLN A 38 3.57 -3.02 -17.31
C GLN A 38 2.82 -1.89 -16.61
N ILE A 39 2.30 -0.92 -17.36
CA ILE A 39 1.48 0.17 -16.81
C ILE A 39 0.19 -0.39 -16.22
N ILE A 40 -0.49 -1.30 -16.92
CA ILE A 40 -1.71 -1.97 -16.46
C ILE A 40 -1.43 -2.73 -15.17
N GLN A 41 -0.38 -3.56 -15.16
CA GLN A 41 0.01 -4.33 -13.98
C GLN A 41 0.35 -3.42 -12.79
N CYS A 42 1.07 -2.32 -13.01
CA CYS A 42 1.35 -1.34 -11.96
C CYS A 42 0.07 -0.69 -11.41
N GLY A 43 -0.92 -0.44 -12.27
CA GLY A 43 -2.22 0.09 -11.86
C GLY A 43 -3.00 -0.89 -10.99
N GLU A 44 -3.00 -2.17 -11.35
CA GLU A 44 -3.64 -3.24 -10.59
C GLU A 44 -2.99 -3.42 -9.21
N GLU A 45 -1.66 -3.46 -9.15
CA GLU A 45 -0.92 -3.55 -7.87
C GLU A 45 -1.16 -2.32 -6.99
N MET A 46 -1.22 -1.12 -7.58
CA MET A 46 -1.54 0.11 -6.84
C MET A 46 -2.95 0.05 -6.24
N ALA A 47 -3.94 -0.42 -7.00
CA ALA A 47 -5.31 -0.55 -6.53
C ALA A 47 -5.44 -1.53 -5.35
N GLU A 48 -4.72 -2.66 -5.40
CA GLU A 48 -4.69 -3.63 -4.30
C GLU A 48 -4.07 -3.03 -3.03
N LEU A 49 -2.98 -2.29 -3.16
CA LEU A 49 -2.33 -1.61 -2.04
C LEU A 49 -3.25 -0.57 -1.39
N GLU A 50 -3.91 0.26 -2.18
CA GLU A 50 -4.85 1.28 -1.68
C GLU A 50 -6.03 0.63 -0.95
N TYR A 51 -6.61 -0.43 -1.51
CA TYR A 51 -7.70 -1.16 -0.86
C TYR A 51 -7.29 -1.70 0.52
N LYS A 52 -6.11 -2.31 0.63
CA LYS A 52 -5.59 -2.83 1.91
C LYS A 52 -5.32 -1.71 2.92
N ILE A 53 -4.75 -0.60 2.46
CA ILE A 53 -4.50 0.58 3.30
C ILE A 53 -5.82 1.12 3.84
N THR A 54 -6.81 1.34 2.98
CA THR A 54 -8.13 1.85 3.40
C THR A 54 -8.81 0.91 4.40
N ALA A 55 -8.78 -0.40 4.15
CA ALA A 55 -9.35 -1.38 5.09
C ALA A 55 -8.67 -1.33 6.47
N LEU A 56 -7.35 -1.19 6.51
CA LEU A 56 -6.59 -1.07 7.76
C LEU A 56 -6.82 0.27 8.47
N GLN A 57 -6.99 1.37 7.73
CA GLN A 57 -7.33 2.66 8.32
C GLN A 57 -8.72 2.62 8.97
N ILE A 58 -9.72 2.05 8.28
CA ILE A 58 -11.05 1.83 8.87
C ILE A 58 -10.97 0.95 10.12
N ALA A 59 -10.17 -0.13 10.08
CA ALA A 59 -9.98 -1.00 11.23
C ALA A 59 -9.19 -0.36 12.39
N LYS A 60 -8.39 0.68 12.13
CA LYS A 60 -7.70 1.46 13.17
C LYS A 60 -8.65 2.45 13.85
N GLU A 61 -9.63 2.97 13.11
CA GLU A 61 -10.60 3.96 13.58
C GLU A 61 -11.78 3.37 14.36
N ASN A 62 -12.02 2.06 14.28
CA ASN A 62 -13.12 1.34 14.95
C ASN A 62 -12.62 0.36 16.02
#